data_AF-A0A3M0NTX9-F1
#
_entry.id   AF-A0A3M0NTX9-F1
#
_cell.length_a   1.000
_cell.length_b   1.000
_cell.length_c   1.000
_cell.angle_alpha   90.00
_cell.angle_beta   90.00
_cell.angle_gamma   90.00
#
_symmetry.space_group_name_H-M   'P 1'
#
loop_
_entity.id
_entity.type
_entity.pdbx_description
1 polymer ?
#
loop_
_entity_poly.entity_id
_entity_poly.type
_entity_poly.pdbx_seq_one_letter_code
_entity_poly.pdbx_strand_id
1 'polypeptide(L)'
;MKLNKTVIAGLTTLALSPVATALGSGVLTTQVVHADTIAENQVTQKNNNNYDSLYDNLTPEKKYEFQELVSANLYTSSEQHKFLQDKVDQDNQISLRWEVGVIKEAVKYAVKLVGAKLGEKSLADFVDYLTGFEGNIQEGIEKGLIKYLHVNKNVAYWAAKTVVFIFF
;
A
#
# COMPACT_ATOMS: atom_id res chain seq x y z
N MET A 1 -48.17 -48.13 -23.68
CA MET A 1 -47.07 -47.95 -22.71
C MET A 1 -46.02 -47.00 -23.31
N LYS A 2 -46.04 -45.72 -22.93
CA LYS A 2 -44.92 -44.77 -23.13
C LYS A 2 -44.98 -43.73 -22.00
N LEU A 3 -44.05 -43.85 -21.05
CA LEU A 3 -43.79 -42.86 -20.00
C LEU A 3 -43.01 -41.68 -20.61
N ASN A 4 -43.50 -40.46 -20.40
CA ASN A 4 -42.77 -39.22 -20.61
C ASN A 4 -42.15 -38.76 -19.28
N LYS A 5 -40.83 -38.94 -19.15
CA LYS A 5 -40.05 -38.43 -18.01
C LYS A 5 -39.53 -37.02 -18.32
N THR A 6 -39.95 -36.06 -17.51
CA THR A 6 -39.35 -34.72 -17.38
C THR A 6 -37.94 -34.85 -16.83
N VAL A 7 -36.94 -34.32 -17.54
CA VAL A 7 -35.56 -34.18 -17.06
C VAL A 7 -35.29 -32.70 -16.83
N ILE A 8 -35.11 -32.32 -15.57
CA ILE A 8 -34.56 -31.04 -15.14
C ILE A 8 -33.04 -31.20 -15.16
N ALA A 9 -32.36 -30.48 -16.04
CA ALA A 9 -30.91 -30.35 -16.04
C ALA A 9 -30.57 -28.87 -15.95
N GLY A 10 -30.48 -28.35 -14.72
CA GLY A 10 -29.81 -27.10 -14.41
C GLY A 10 -28.54 -27.43 -13.67
N LEU A 11 -27.38 -27.29 -14.33
CA LEU A 11 -26.10 -27.14 -13.65
C LEU A 11 -25.30 -26.07 -14.39
N THR A 12 -24.97 -25.04 -13.63
CA THR A 12 -24.32 -23.79 -13.97
C THR A 12 -22.95 -23.99 -14.61
N THR A 13 -22.75 -23.38 -15.78
CA THR A 13 -21.44 -23.15 -16.38
C THR A 13 -20.70 -22.07 -15.59
N LEU A 14 -19.60 -22.45 -14.93
CA LEU A 14 -18.60 -21.51 -14.41
C LEU A 14 -17.91 -20.85 -15.61
N ALA A 15 -18.33 -19.63 -15.95
CA ALA A 15 -17.61 -18.78 -16.87
C ALA A 15 -16.37 -18.22 -16.15
N LEU A 16 -15.18 -18.66 -16.57
CA LEU A 16 -13.92 -17.98 -16.26
C LEU A 16 -13.97 -16.60 -16.93
N SER A 17 -14.13 -15.55 -16.12
CA SER A 17 -14.03 -14.17 -16.61
C SER A 17 -12.57 -13.84 -16.95
N PRO A 18 -12.25 -13.36 -18.15
CA PRO A 18 -10.97 -12.70 -18.39
C PRO A 18 -10.95 -11.36 -17.63
N VAL A 19 -9.95 -11.16 -16.77
CA VAL A 19 -9.59 -9.84 -16.24
C VAL A 19 -9.20 -8.98 -17.43
N ALA A 20 -10.11 -8.10 -17.85
CA ALA A 20 -9.82 -7.08 -18.85
C ALA A 20 -9.11 -5.92 -18.16
N THR A 21 -7.84 -5.74 -18.50
CA THR A 21 -7.09 -4.50 -18.26
C THR A 21 -7.73 -3.40 -19.09
N ALA A 22 -8.52 -2.53 -18.46
CA ALA A 22 -9.04 -1.32 -19.09
C ALA A 22 -8.16 -0.12 -18.68
N LEU A 23 -7.22 0.22 -19.55
CA LEU A 23 -6.60 1.54 -19.59
C LEU A 23 -7.47 2.44 -20.48
N GLY A 24 -7.92 3.58 -19.95
CA GLY A 24 -8.34 4.72 -20.75
C GLY A 24 -9.84 4.93 -20.98
N SER A 25 -10.35 5.99 -20.33
CA SER A 25 -11.35 6.96 -20.81
C SER A 25 -12.75 6.50 -21.25
N GLY A 26 -13.78 6.89 -20.47
CA GLY A 26 -15.15 7.01 -20.98
C GLY A 26 -16.24 6.88 -19.91
N VAL A 27 -16.88 8.00 -19.58
CA VAL A 27 -18.10 8.15 -18.76
C VAL A 27 -19.19 7.14 -19.14
N LEU A 28 -19.92 6.58 -18.16
CA LEU A 28 -21.39 6.49 -18.15
C LEU A 28 -21.92 6.17 -16.74
N THR A 29 -22.80 7.06 -16.28
CA THR A 29 -23.46 7.14 -14.97
C THR A 29 -24.66 6.20 -14.84
N THR A 30 -24.82 5.55 -13.68
CA THR A 30 -26.14 5.17 -13.17
C THR A 30 -26.22 5.51 -11.68
N GLN A 31 -26.86 6.63 -11.37
CA GLN A 31 -27.17 7.06 -10.00
C GLN A 31 -28.32 6.23 -9.43
N VAL A 32 -28.10 5.60 -8.28
CA VAL A 32 -29.17 5.26 -7.35
C VAL A 32 -29.22 6.38 -6.32
N VAL A 33 -30.29 7.17 -6.38
CA VAL A 33 -30.56 8.29 -5.47
C VAL A 33 -31.16 7.73 -4.18
N HIS A 34 -30.51 7.98 -3.05
CA HIS A 34 -31.15 8.22 -1.77
C HIS A 34 -30.40 9.37 -1.08
N ALA A 35 -31.11 10.49 -0.92
CA ALA A 35 -30.66 11.66 -0.17
C ALA A 35 -30.77 11.38 1.34
N ASP A 36 -29.79 11.78 2.13
CA ASP A 36 -29.80 13.09 2.79
C ASP A 36 -28.51 13.27 3.61
N THR A 37 -28.23 14.53 3.92
CA THR A 37 -27.38 15.04 5.03
C THR A 37 -25.95 15.52 4.69
N ILE A 38 -25.86 16.86 4.75
CA ILE A 38 -24.73 17.79 4.99
C ILE A 38 -23.85 18.14 3.79
N ALA A 39 -24.04 19.39 3.35
CA ALA A 39 -23.14 20.11 2.46
C ALA A 39 -21.76 20.26 3.13
N GLU A 40 -20.84 19.35 2.83
CA GLU A 40 -19.42 19.67 2.87
C GLU A 40 -19.10 20.54 1.66
N ASN A 41 -18.55 21.73 1.93
CA ASN A 41 -17.87 22.55 0.94
C ASN A 41 -16.89 21.67 0.16
N GLN A 42 -17.27 21.32 -1.06
CA GLN A 42 -16.33 20.76 -2.02
C GLN A 42 -15.35 21.87 -2.39
N VAL A 43 -14.24 21.92 -1.65
CA VAL A 43 -12.98 22.37 -2.23
C VAL A 43 -12.80 21.48 -3.44
N THR A 44 -12.95 22.07 -4.62
CA THR A 44 -12.63 21.45 -5.89
C THR A 44 -11.14 21.11 -5.87
N GLN A 45 -10.81 19.94 -5.31
CA GLN A 45 -9.49 19.35 -5.46
C GLN A 45 -9.37 18.98 -6.93
N LYS A 46 -8.53 19.75 -7.60
CA LYS A 46 -8.07 19.58 -8.96
C LYS A 46 -7.37 18.23 -9.09
N ASN A 47 -8.15 17.15 -9.22
CA ASN A 47 -7.64 15.79 -9.26
C ASN A 47 -7.69 15.29 -10.71
N ASN A 48 -6.51 14.93 -11.25
CA ASN A 48 -6.29 13.80 -12.19
C ASN A 48 -4.91 13.77 -12.87
N ASN A 49 -3.99 14.71 -12.62
CA ASN A 49 -2.68 14.71 -13.31
C ASN A 49 -1.47 14.43 -12.39
N ASN A 50 -1.69 14.28 -11.07
CA ASN A 50 -0.58 14.24 -10.12
C ASN A 50 -0.04 12.81 -9.89
N TYR A 51 -0.90 11.79 -9.91
CA TYR A 51 -0.46 10.40 -9.70
C TYR A 51 0.50 9.94 -10.80
N ASP A 52 0.09 10.06 -12.07
CA ASP A 52 0.91 9.63 -13.21
C ASP A 52 2.24 10.39 -13.23
N SER A 53 2.22 11.69 -12.92
CA SER A 53 3.44 12.48 -12.82
C SER A 53 4.38 12.03 -11.70
N LEU A 54 3.87 11.68 -10.50
CA LEU A 54 4.70 11.19 -9.40
C LEU A 54 5.26 9.80 -9.71
N TYR A 55 4.42 8.93 -10.28
CA TYR A 55 4.85 7.60 -10.69
C TYR A 55 5.90 7.67 -11.80
N ASP A 56 5.73 8.57 -12.77
CA ASP A 56 6.67 8.70 -13.90
C ASP A 56 8.04 9.25 -13.52
N ASN A 57 8.12 10.00 -12.43
CA ASN A 57 9.38 10.46 -11.85
C ASN A 57 10.17 9.36 -11.14
N LEU A 58 9.58 8.18 -10.89
CA LEU A 58 10.32 7.03 -10.34
C LEU A 58 11.27 6.43 -11.38
N THR A 59 12.43 5.94 -10.92
CA THR A 59 13.31 5.12 -11.76
C THR A 59 12.62 3.79 -12.12
N PRO A 60 13.05 3.11 -13.20
CA PRO A 60 12.48 1.82 -13.59
C PRO A 60 12.48 0.77 -12.46
N GLU A 61 13.53 0.75 -11.64
CA GLU A 61 13.66 -0.16 -10.49
C GLU A 61 12.61 0.16 -9.42
N LYS A 62 12.45 1.44 -9.08
CA LYS A 62 11.45 1.88 -8.09
C LYS A 62 10.02 1.71 -8.58
N LYS A 63 9.78 1.85 -9.90
CA LYS A 63 8.49 1.51 -10.52
C LYS A 63 8.15 0.04 -10.31
N TYR A 64 9.12 -0.86 -10.49
CA TYR A 64 8.94 -2.28 -10.24
C TYR A 64 8.65 -2.57 -8.76
N GLU A 65 9.47 -2.02 -7.84
CA GLU A 65 9.25 -2.17 -6.41
C GLU A 65 7.85 -1.70 -5.99
N PHE A 66 7.41 -0.55 -6.50
CA PHE A 66 6.09 0.00 -6.24
C PHE A 66 4.98 -0.89 -6.77
N GLN A 67 5.07 -1.36 -8.02
CA GLN A 67 4.08 -2.28 -8.59
C GLN A 67 3.98 -3.56 -7.75
N GLU A 68 5.10 -4.10 -7.28
CA GLU A 68 5.12 -5.28 -6.43
C GLU A 68 4.43 -5.01 -5.08
N LEU A 69 4.69 -3.86 -4.45
CA LEU A 69 4.02 -3.41 -3.21
C LEU A 69 2.49 -3.36 -3.38
N VAL A 70 2.03 -2.74 -4.47
CA VAL A 70 0.61 -2.58 -4.79
C VAL A 70 -0.06 -3.93 -5.06
N SER A 71 0.61 -4.78 -5.83
CA SER A 71 0.10 -6.10 -6.22
C SER A 71 -0.07 -7.02 -5.01
N ALA A 72 0.81 -6.93 -4.02
CA ALA A 72 0.84 -7.86 -2.90
C ALA A 72 -0.11 -7.52 -1.74
N ASN A 73 -0.43 -6.25 -1.52
CA ASN A 73 -1.30 -5.81 -0.41
C ASN A 73 -2.64 -5.24 -0.88
N LEU A 74 -2.93 -5.27 -2.19
CA LEU A 74 -4.16 -4.75 -2.80
C LEU A 74 -4.47 -3.30 -2.36
N TYR A 75 -3.42 -2.46 -2.28
CA TYR A 75 -3.56 -1.08 -1.83
C TYR A 75 -4.52 -0.30 -2.73
N THR A 76 -5.37 0.50 -2.12
CA THR A 76 -6.31 1.39 -2.81
C THR A 76 -5.57 2.50 -3.57
N SER A 77 -6.20 3.08 -4.59
CA SER A 77 -5.61 4.19 -5.35
C SER A 77 -5.22 5.38 -4.48
N SER A 78 -5.93 5.62 -3.38
CA SER A 78 -5.59 6.68 -2.42
C SER A 78 -4.31 6.38 -1.64
N GLU A 79 -4.11 5.13 -1.22
CA GLU A 79 -2.90 4.70 -0.52
C GLU A 79 -1.69 4.73 -1.46
N GLN A 80 -1.89 4.27 -2.70
CA GLN A 80 -0.90 4.33 -3.76
C GLN A 80 -0.41 5.76 -3.99
N HIS A 81 -1.32 6.71 -4.17
CA HIS A 81 -0.96 8.12 -4.33
C HIS A 81 -0.18 8.66 -3.14
N LYS A 82 -0.62 8.30 -1.92
CA LYS A 82 0.04 8.73 -0.70
C LYS A 82 1.47 8.20 -0.59
N PHE A 83 1.73 6.93 -0.92
CA PHE A 83 3.09 6.39 -0.88
C PHE A 83 4.03 7.07 -1.88
N LEU A 84 3.52 7.41 -3.07
CA LEU A 84 4.30 8.15 -4.06
C LEU A 84 4.58 9.58 -3.61
N GLN A 85 3.59 10.25 -3.02
CA GLN A 85 3.75 11.58 -2.47
C GLN A 85 4.73 11.61 -1.29
N ASP A 86 4.56 10.69 -0.33
CA ASP A 86 5.45 10.56 0.83
C ASP A 86 6.90 10.31 0.37
N LYS A 87 7.12 9.48 -0.68
CA LYS A 87 8.47 9.27 -1.21
C LYS A 87 9.08 10.55 -1.79
N VAL A 88 8.33 11.29 -2.60
CA VAL A 88 8.82 12.55 -3.17
C VAL A 88 9.13 13.57 -2.06
N ASP A 89 8.31 13.63 -1.02
CA ASP A 89 8.55 14.53 0.12
C ASP A 89 9.82 14.16 0.91
N GLN A 90 10.17 12.86 0.98
CA GLN A 90 11.40 12.40 1.62
C GLN A 90 12.64 12.56 0.74
N ASP A 91 12.56 12.21 -0.56
CA ASP A 91 13.67 12.36 -1.51
C ASP A 91 14.12 13.83 -1.63
N ASN A 92 13.20 14.79 -1.47
CA ASN A 92 13.50 16.22 -1.46
C ASN A 92 14.18 16.72 -0.17
N GLN A 93 14.19 15.92 0.90
CA GLN A 93 14.67 16.33 2.23
C GLN A 93 15.95 15.63 2.69
N ILE A 94 16.36 14.52 2.05
CA ILE A 94 17.34 13.62 2.68
C ILE A 94 18.66 13.50 1.91
N SER A 95 19.77 13.67 2.67
CA SER A 95 21.06 13.01 2.44
C SER A 95 21.06 11.68 3.21
N LEU A 96 20.94 10.53 2.52
CA LEU A 96 20.54 9.21 3.08
C LEU A 96 21.64 8.49 3.90
N ARG A 97 22.39 9.23 4.71
CA ARG A 97 23.50 8.66 5.49
C ARG A 97 23.02 8.24 6.88
N TRP A 98 22.18 7.20 6.95
CA TRP A 98 21.74 6.54 8.20
C TRP A 98 21.38 7.50 9.37
N GLU A 99 20.78 8.65 9.07
CA GLU A 99 20.45 9.60 10.12
C GLU A 99 19.38 9.01 11.05
N VAL A 100 19.64 9.08 12.36
CA VAL A 100 18.75 8.56 13.41
C VAL A 100 17.34 9.14 13.30
N GLY A 101 17.21 10.37 12.80
CA GLY A 101 15.92 11.03 12.54
C GLY A 101 15.06 10.29 11.51
N VAL A 102 15.65 9.96 10.35
CA VAL A 102 14.96 9.22 9.27
C VAL A 102 14.59 7.83 9.75
N ILE A 103 15.50 7.13 10.44
CA ILE A 103 15.24 5.79 11.00
C ILE A 103 14.07 5.84 11.99
N LYS A 104 14.03 6.86 12.86
CA LYS A 104 12.94 7.03 13.82
C LYS A 104 11.59 7.23 13.14
N GLU A 105 11.52 8.05 12.08
CA GLU A 105 10.29 8.26 11.32
C GLU A 105 9.90 7.00 10.53
N ALA A 106 10.86 6.33 9.89
CA ALA A 106 10.66 5.06 9.21
C ALA A 106 10.06 3.99 10.15
N VAL A 107 10.58 3.85 11.37
CA VAL A 107 10.04 2.92 12.38
C VAL A 107 8.64 3.33 12.81
N LYS A 108 8.40 4.60 13.11
CA LYS A 108 7.04 5.08 13.46
C LYS A 108 6.05 4.77 12.33
N TYR A 109 6.45 4.94 11.08
CA TYR A 109 5.62 4.64 9.92
C TYR A 109 5.34 3.14 9.82
N ALA A 110 6.38 2.30 9.96
CA ALA A 110 6.24 0.84 10.00
C ALA A 110 5.24 0.38 11.08
N VAL A 111 5.32 0.96 12.27
CA VAL A 111 4.45 0.66 13.41
C VAL A 111 3.00 1.07 13.12
N LYS A 112 2.80 2.23 12.48
CA LYS A 112 1.46 2.69 12.03
C LYS A 112 0.87 1.75 10.98
N LEU A 113 1.67 1.30 10.00
CA LEU A 113 1.23 0.37 8.95
C LEU A 113 0.70 -0.93 9.54
N VAL A 114 1.41 -1.50 10.51
CA VAL A 114 1.02 -2.77 11.15
C VAL A 114 -0.02 -2.58 12.26
N GLY A 115 -0.49 -1.35 12.49
CA GLY A 115 -1.49 -1.03 13.51
C GLY A 115 -1.02 -1.25 14.96
N ALA A 116 0.28 -1.37 15.19
CA ALA A 116 0.83 -1.62 16.52
C ALA A 116 0.98 -0.32 17.31
N LYS A 117 0.94 -0.44 18.64
CA LYS A 117 1.30 0.65 19.54
C LYS A 117 2.63 0.32 20.19
N LEU A 118 3.62 1.18 19.99
CA LEU A 118 4.88 1.13 20.73
C LEU A 118 4.94 2.29 21.72
N GLY A 119 5.42 1.98 22.93
CA GLY A 119 5.87 3.00 23.86
C GLY A 119 7.20 3.60 23.41
N GLU A 120 7.54 4.78 23.92
CA GLU A 120 8.78 5.50 23.57
C GLU A 120 10.03 4.66 23.78
N LYS A 121 10.07 3.87 24.85
CA LYS A 121 11.17 2.95 25.15
C LYS A 121 11.36 1.91 24.04
N SER A 122 10.30 1.21 23.65
CA SER A 122 10.39 0.21 22.58
C SER A 122 10.70 0.83 21.22
N LEU A 123 10.25 2.06 20.96
CA LEU A 123 10.66 2.79 19.76
C LEU A 123 12.16 3.10 19.79
N ALA A 124 12.68 3.59 20.93
CA ALA A 124 14.11 3.86 21.09
C ALA A 124 14.94 2.58 20.93
N ASP A 125 14.52 1.47 21.54
CA ASP A 125 15.19 0.17 21.42
C ASP A 125 15.18 -0.34 19.96
N PHE A 126 14.10 -0.08 19.21
CA PHE A 126 14.02 -0.43 17.79
C PHE A 126 14.96 0.43 16.95
N VAL A 127 14.97 1.74 17.19
CA VAL A 127 15.86 2.67 16.48
C VAL A 127 17.33 2.33 16.77
N ASP A 128 17.67 2.08 18.03
CA ASP A 128 19.02 1.67 18.44
C ASP A 128 19.43 0.35 17.74
N TYR A 129 18.53 -0.64 17.75
CA TYR A 129 18.71 -1.88 17.01
C TYR A 129 18.96 -1.65 15.52
N LEU A 130 18.17 -0.79 14.86
CA LEU A 130 18.38 -0.49 13.44
C LEU A 130 19.70 0.23 13.22
N THR A 131 20.05 1.23 14.02
CA THR A 131 21.30 1.98 13.86
C THR A 131 22.54 1.10 14.01
N GLY A 132 22.45 0.02 14.79
CA GLY A 132 23.50 -0.99 14.91
C GLY A 132 23.34 -2.20 13.97
N PHE A 133 22.35 -2.20 13.08
CA PHE A 133 22.07 -3.34 12.20
C PHE A 133 23.02 -3.35 11.00
N GLU A 134 23.98 -4.27 11.01
CA GLU A 134 24.84 -4.54 9.87
C GLU A 134 24.09 -5.42 8.86
N GLY A 135 23.50 -4.80 7.83
CA GLY A 135 22.79 -5.52 6.79
C GLY A 135 21.84 -4.66 5.97
N ASN A 136 20.95 -5.33 5.23
CA ASN A 136 19.90 -4.63 4.49
C ASN A 136 18.87 -4.03 5.47
N ILE A 137 18.61 -2.73 5.33
CA ILE A 137 17.68 -2.01 6.22
C ILE A 137 16.26 -2.60 6.21
N GLN A 138 15.80 -3.17 5.09
CA GLN A 138 14.52 -3.88 4.99
C GLN A 138 14.49 -5.08 5.94
N GLU A 139 15.56 -5.88 5.96
CA GLU A 139 15.66 -7.04 6.84
C GLU A 139 15.71 -6.62 8.31
N GLY A 140 16.43 -5.53 8.60
CA GLY A 140 16.43 -4.91 9.92
C GLY A 140 15.03 -4.53 10.37
N ILE A 141 14.28 -3.79 9.54
CA ILE A 141 12.90 -3.38 9.89
C ILE A 141 12.00 -4.62 10.03
N GLU A 142 12.07 -5.60 9.12
CA GLU A 142 11.29 -6.84 9.21
C GLU A 142 11.55 -7.57 10.53
N LYS A 143 12.82 -7.84 10.85
CA LYS A 143 13.21 -8.53 12.08
C LYS A 143 12.81 -7.75 13.32
N GLY A 144 12.94 -6.43 13.30
CA GLY A 144 12.50 -5.57 14.38
C GLY A 144 10.99 -5.66 14.60
N LEU A 145 10.18 -5.62 13.53
CA LEU A 145 8.72 -5.74 13.63
C LEU A 145 8.31 -7.11 14.18
N ILE A 146 8.96 -8.19 13.75
CA ILE A 146 8.68 -9.53 14.26
C ILE A 146 9.09 -9.64 15.74
N LYS A 147 10.29 -9.16 16.09
CA LYS A 147 10.86 -9.34 17.43
C LYS A 147 10.19 -8.48 18.49
N TYR A 148 9.91 -7.22 18.19
CA TYR A 148 9.42 -6.24 19.17
C TYR A 148 7.91 -6.06 19.13
N LEU A 149 7.28 -6.28 17.97
CA LEU A 149 5.83 -6.09 17.79
C LEU A 149 5.07 -7.40 17.55
N HIS A 150 5.80 -8.52 17.44
CA HIS A 150 5.22 -9.86 17.23
C HIS A 150 4.33 -9.92 15.98
N VAL A 151 4.66 -9.11 14.98
CA VAL A 151 3.94 -9.05 13.71
C VAL A 151 4.25 -10.31 12.91
N ASN A 152 3.26 -10.84 12.19
CA ASN A 152 3.47 -11.97 11.29
C ASN A 152 4.52 -11.61 10.23
N LYS A 153 5.42 -12.55 9.91
CA LYS A 153 6.49 -12.38 8.93
C LYS A 153 6.03 -11.74 7.61
N ASN A 154 4.88 -12.15 7.06
CA ASN A 154 4.40 -11.57 5.80
C ASN A 154 4.06 -10.08 5.94
N VAL A 155 3.36 -9.72 7.02
CA VAL A 155 3.00 -8.32 7.29
C VAL A 155 4.23 -7.49 7.60
N ALA A 156 5.18 -8.04 8.37
CA ALA A 156 6.45 -7.39 8.69
C ALA A 156 7.29 -7.15 7.43
N TYR A 157 7.36 -8.14 6.52
CA TYR A 157 8.06 -8.03 5.25
C TYR A 157 7.49 -6.89 4.38
N TRP A 158 6.17 -6.87 4.18
CA TRP A 158 5.54 -5.83 3.36
C TRP A 158 5.59 -4.44 4.01
N ALA A 159 5.45 -4.36 5.33
CA ALA A 159 5.63 -3.11 6.05
C ALA A 159 7.06 -2.58 5.92
N ALA A 160 8.06 -3.44 6.10
CA ALA A 160 9.47 -3.09 5.92
C ALA A 160 9.75 -2.63 4.49
N LYS A 161 9.26 -3.37 3.49
CA LYS A 161 9.45 -3.01 2.07
C LYS A 161 8.81 -1.66 1.73
N THR A 162 7.61 -1.39 2.27
CA THR A 162 6.92 -0.10 2.06
C THR A 162 7.70 1.05 2.69
N VAL A 163 8.24 0.85 3.90
CA VAL A 163 9.06 1.85 4.59
C VAL A 163 10.35 2.12 3.83
N VAL A 164 11.03 1.07 3.36
CA VAL A 164 12.25 1.22 2.57
C VAL A 164 11.97 1.95 1.27
N PHE A 165 10.85 1.63 0.60
CA PHE A 165 10.43 2.36 -0.59
C PHE A 165 10.23 3.86 -0.29
N ILE A 166 9.52 4.23 0.77
CA ILE A 166 9.22 5.65 1.06
C ILE A 166 10.47 6.43 1.48
N PHE A 167 11.28 5.87 2.37
CA PHE A 167 12.34 6.61 3.04
C PHE A 167 13.74 6.41 2.46
N PHE A 168 13.97 5.47 1.53
CA PHE A 168 15.30 5.12 1.01
C PHE A 168 15.31 4.83 -0.51
#